data_AF-A0A0P0SLF8-F1
#
_entry.id   AF-A0A0P0SLF8-F1
#
_cell.length_a   1.000
_cell.length_b   1.000
_cell.length_c   1.000
_cell.angle_alpha   90.00
_cell.angle_beta   90.00
_cell.angle_gamma   90.00
#
_symmetry.space_group_name_H-M   'P 1'
#
loop_
_entity.id
_entity.type
_entity.pdbx_description
1 polymer ?
#
loop_
_entity_poly.entity_id
_entity_poly.type
_entity_poly.pdbx_seq_one_letter_code
_entity_poly.pdbx_strand_id
1 'polypeptide(L)' 'MGDRHGNLVFDKTTANFNPLCAMAGTVTVVEVAELVEPGEIDPQQVHLPGVFVHYVVHAPDPEKRIEKRTVTEVPA' A
#
# COMPACT_ATOMS: atom_id res chain seq x y z
N MET A 1 1.20 -2.02 -3.39
CA MET A 1 0.38 -2.75 -4.37
C MET A 1 -0.90 -3.21 -3.70
N GLY A 2 -1.95 -3.47 -4.48
CA GLY A 2 -3.14 -4.14 -3.98
C GLY A 2 -3.91 -4.85 -5.08
N ASP A 3 -4.81 -5.77 -4.71
CA ASP A 3 -5.66 -6.50 -5.64
C ASP A 3 -7.10 -5.97 -5.68
N ARG A 4 -7.91 -6.47 -6.63
CA ARG A 4 -9.35 -6.11 -6.75
C ARG A 4 -10.21 -6.57 -5.57
N HIS A 5 -9.73 -7.48 -4.73
CA HIS A 5 -10.40 -7.88 -3.50
C HIS A 5 -10.00 -6.98 -2.31
N GLY A 6 -9.09 -6.02 -2.52
CA GLY A 6 -8.65 -5.08 -1.50
C GLY A 6 -7.49 -5.57 -0.64
N ASN A 7 -6.87 -6.71 -0.95
CA ASN A 7 -5.67 -7.15 -0.23
C ASN A 7 -4.51 -6.21 -0.56
N LEU A 8 -3.79 -5.73 0.45
CA LEU A 8 -2.71 -4.75 0.28
C LEU A 8 -1.36 -5.27 0.76
N VAL A 9 -0.33 -4.86 0.03
CA VAL A 9 1.07 -4.96 0.43
C VAL A 9 1.70 -3.56 0.37
N PHE A 10 2.27 -3.14 1.50
CA PHE A 10 2.92 -1.84 1.68
C PHE A 10 4.44 -1.95 1.46
N ASP A 11 5.08 -0.90 0.94
CA ASP A 11 6.53 -0.87 0.74
C ASP A 11 7.23 -0.24 1.96
N LYS A 12 8.07 -1.01 2.65
CA LYS A 12 8.93 -0.53 3.74
C LYS A 12 8.13 0.27 4.78
N THR A 13 8.60 1.46 5.15
CA THR A 13 8.03 2.33 6.18
C THR A 13 6.76 3.06 5.73
N THR A 14 6.31 2.88 4.48
CA THR A 14 4.98 3.36 4.05
C THR A 14 3.85 2.56 4.72
N ALA A 15 4.17 1.40 5.32
CA ALA A 15 3.27 0.60 6.15
C ALA A 15 2.99 1.22 7.54
N ASN A 16 2.87 2.54 7.65
CA ASN A 16 2.77 3.25 8.93
C ASN A 16 1.36 3.10 9.57
N PHE A 17 0.55 4.14 9.60
CA PHE A 17 -0.81 4.13 10.15
C PHE A 17 -1.84 3.57 9.19
N ASN A 18 -1.49 3.36 7.91
CA ASN A 18 -2.42 2.91 6.88
C ASN A 18 -3.27 1.68 7.29
N PRO A 19 -2.71 0.57 7.82
CA PRO A 19 -3.52 -0.58 8.25
C PRO A 19 -4.47 -0.24 9.40
N LEU A 20 -4.01 0.56 10.37
CA LEU A 20 -4.81 0.95 11.53
C LEU A 20 -5.99 1.84 11.13
N CYS A 21 -5.75 2.81 10.25
CA CYS A 21 -6.79 3.69 9.71
C CYS A 21 -7.82 2.89 8.89
N ALA A 22 -7.36 1.94 8.07
CA ALA A 22 -8.24 1.10 7.26
C ALA A 22 -9.18 0.23 8.12
N MET A 23 -8.67 -0.39 9.19
CA MET A 23 -9.47 -1.22 10.09
C MET A 23 -10.44 -0.42 10.96
N ALA A 24 -10.12 0.83 11.28
CA ALA A 24 -10.96 1.71 12.09
C ALA A 24 -12.08 2.40 11.28
N GLY A 25 -11.99 2.38 9.94
CA GLY A 25 -12.94 3.04 9.05
C GLY A 25 -14.25 2.28 8.91
N THR A 26 -15.38 2.98 9.00
CA THR A 26 -16.69 2.43 8.57
C THR A 26 -16.72 2.22 7.06
N VAL A 27 -16.04 3.09 6.31
CA VAL A 27 -15.82 2.98 4.87
C VAL A 27 -14.36 3.28 4.61
N THR A 28 -13.69 2.36 3.93
CA THR A 28 -12.25 2.42 3.67
C THR A 28 -11.99 2.45 2.17
N VAL A 29 -11.41 3.56 1.72
CA VAL A 29 -10.95 3.76 0.34
C VAL A 29 -9.44 3.75 0.35
N VAL A 30 -8.83 2.98 -0.56
CA VAL A 30 -7.38 2.85 -0.63
C VAL A 30 -6.88 3.19 -2.03
N GLU A 31 -5.78 3.93 -2.09
CA GLU A 31 -5.06 4.23 -3.31
C GLU A 31 -3.89 3.26 -3.46
N VAL A 32 -3.75 2.66 -4.65
CA VAL A 32 -2.65 1.74 -4.96
C VAL A 32 -1.89 2.20 -6.20
N ALA A 33 -0.57 2.22 -6.10
CA ALA A 33 0.33 2.50 -7.24
C ALA A 33 0.37 1.35 -8.26
N GLU A 34 0.03 0.15 -7.82
CA GLU A 34 -0.01 -1.04 -8.66
C GLU A 34 -1.25 -1.83 -8.26
N LEU A 35 -2.17 -1.98 -9.21
CA LEU A 35 -3.38 -2.79 -9.09
C LEU A 35 -3.17 -4.10 -9.84
N VAL A 36 -3.32 -5.22 -9.14
CA VAL A 36 -3.19 -6.57 -9.69
C VAL A 36 -4.51 -7.35 -9.57
N GLU A 37 -4.60 -8.49 -10.22
CA GLU A 37 -5.74 -9.40 -10.10
C GLU A 37 -5.63 -10.30 -8.85
N PRO A 38 -6.75 -10.74 -8.27
CA PRO A 38 -6.74 -11.67 -7.16
C PRO A 38 -5.98 -12.97 -7.48
N GLY A 39 -5.11 -13.37 -6.55
CA GLY A 39 -4.22 -14.53 -6.70
C GLY A 39 -2.81 -14.18 -7.18
N GLU A 40 -2.56 -12.95 -7.63
CA GLU A 40 -1.21 -12.48 -7.96
C GLU A 40 -0.41 -12.03 -6.73
N ILE A 41 -1.10 -11.70 -5.62
CA ILE A 41 -0.47 -11.47 -4.31
C ILE A 41 -0.39 -12.80 -3.56
N ASP A 42 0.82 -13.22 -3.16
CA ASP A 42 1.00 -14.36 -2.25
C ASP A 42 0.23 -14.10 -0.94
N PRO A 43 -0.69 -15.00 -0.52
CA PRO A 43 -1.43 -14.84 0.73
C PRO A 43 -0.56 -14.58 1.96
N GLN A 44 0.68 -15.10 2.00
CA GLN A 44 1.61 -14.88 3.12
C GLN A 44 2.27 -13.49 3.10
N GLN A 45 2.16 -12.76 2.00
CA GLN A 45 2.69 -11.41 1.85
C GLN A 45 1.62 -10.32 2.09
N VAL A 46 0.35 -10.69 2.27
CA VAL A 46 -0.74 -9.74 2.52
C VAL A 46 -0.53 -9.06 3.88
N HIS A 47 -0.33 -7.75 3.88
CA HIS A 47 -0.18 -6.96 5.10
C HIS A 47 -1.53 -6.52 5.67
N LEU A 48 -2.46 -6.12 4.80
CA LEU A 48 -3.84 -5.78 5.17
C LEU A 48 -4.80 -6.65 4.35
N PRO A 49 -5.56 -7.53 5.01
CA PRO A 49 -6.59 -8.32 4.34
C PRO A 49 -7.69 -7.43 3.76
N GLY A 50 -8.18 -7.80 2.57
CA GLY A 50 -9.19 -7.03 1.84
C GLY A 50 -10.54 -6.86 2.54
N VAL A 51 -10.83 -7.64 3.58
CA VAL A 51 -12.03 -7.48 4.42
C VAL A 51 -12.15 -6.09 5.06
N PHE A 52 -11.03 -5.37 5.22
CA PHE A 52 -11.01 -4.03 5.77
C PHE A 52 -11.12 -2.93 4.69
N VAL A 53 -11.19 -3.30 3.42
CA VAL A 53 -11.15 -2.37 2.28
C VAL A 53 -12.48 -2.44 1.52
N HIS A 54 -13.05 -1.28 1.22
CA HIS A 54 -14.34 -1.18 0.52
C HIS A 54 -14.17 -0.75 -0.94
N TYR A 55 -13.21 0.14 -1.19
CA TYR A 55 -12.95 0.67 -2.53
C TYR A 55 -11.45 0.74 -2.79
N VAL A 56 -11.03 0.24 -3.96
CA VAL A 56 -9.65 0.31 -4.43
C VAL A 56 -9.59 1.28 -5.61
N VAL A 57 -8.71 2.26 -5.53
CA VAL A 57 -8.45 3.24 -6.59
C VAL A 57 -7.03 3.05 -7.10
N HIS A 58 -6.90 2.81 -8.41
CA HIS A 58 -5.59 2.71 -9.04
C HIS A 58 -5.07 4.11 -9.38
N ALA A 59 -3.92 4.48 -8.81
CA ALA A 59 -3.22 5.73 -9.07
C ALA A 59 -1.73 5.43 -9.30
N PRO A 60 -1.31 5.19 -10.56
CA PRO A 60 0.01 4.62 -10.86
C PRO A 60 1.20 5.53 -10.55
N ASP A 61 1.02 6.84 -10.63
CA ASP A 61 2.10 7.83 -10.52
C ASP A 61 1.87 8.85 -9.39
N PRO A 62 1.81 8.42 -8.12
CA PRO A 62 1.62 9.34 -7.01
C PRO A 62 2.91 10.14 -6.76
N GLU A 63 2.79 11.44 -6.53
CA GLU A 63 3.93 12.28 -6.14
C GLU A 63 4.44 11.86 -4.74
N LYS A 64 5.63 11.26 -4.66
CA LYS A 64 6.28 10.85 -3.40
C LYS A 64 7.32 11.88 -2.96
N ARG A 65 6.88 12.91 -2.23
CA ARG A 65 7.78 13.95 -1.72
C ARG A 65 8.71 13.42 -0.65
N ILE A 66 9.98 13.80 -0.72
CA ILE A 66 10.98 13.56 0.32
C ILE A 66 11.18 14.88 1.06
N GLU A 67 10.73 14.96 2.32
CA GLU A 67 10.88 16.16 3.15
C GLU A 67 12.35 16.55 3.36
N LYS A 68 13.20 15.56 3.69
CA LYS A 68 14.63 15.76 3.89
C LYS A 68 15.45 14.64 3.24
N ARG A 69 16.02 14.93 2.07
CA ARG A 69 16.89 13.98 1.36
C ARG A 69 18.30 14.00 1.95
N THR A 70 18.64 12.95 2.70
CA THR A 70 19.99 12.74 3.24
C THR A 70 20.64 11.59 2.47
N VAL A 71 21.86 11.80 1.96
CA VAL A 71 22.63 10.79 1.21
C VAL A 71 24.05 10.68 1.77
N THR A 72 24.62 9.49 1.70
CA THR A 72 26.03 9.21 2.00
C THR A 72 26.72 8.75 0.72
N GLU A 73 28.01 9.02 0.55
CA GLU A 73 28.78 8.48 -0.57
C GLU A 73 28.77 6.93 -0.54
N VAL A 74 28.51 6.30 -1.68
CA VAL A 74 28.63 4.85 -1.82
C VAL A 74 30.11 4.51 -1.94
N PRO A 75 30.67 3.63 -1.09
CA PRO A 75 32.08 3.22 -1.22
C PRO A 75 32.33 2.59 -2.60
N ALA A 76 33.48 2.92 -3.20
CA ALA A 76 33.91 2.40 -4.49
C ALA A 76 34.16 0.88 -4.48
#